data_AF-A0A538PJA6-F1
#
_entry.id   AF-A0A538PJA6-F1
#
_cell.length_a   1.000
_cell.length_b   1.000
_cell.length_c   1.000
_cell.angle_alpha   90.00
_cell.angle_beta   90.00
_cell.angle_gamma   90.00
#
_symmetry.space_group_name_H-M   'P 1'
#
loop_
_entity.id
_entity.type
_entity.pdbx_description
1 polymer ?
#
loop_
_entity_poly.entity_id
_entity_poly.type
_entity_poly.pdbx_seq_one_letter_code
_entity_poly.pdbx_strand_id
1 'polypeptide(L)'
;MPRDLHPTDGARYLLERDGEPAAGGARARYRAVIYTRDAEFAAAAELGDDGSVALGPTGAPDELHARLVALARLIARDAARLRDDGMPPWPQRVLRWRR
;
A
#
# COMPACT_ATOMS: atom_id res chain seq x y z
N MET A 1 2.78 -24.89 20.09
CA MET A 1 3.39 -25.06 18.75
C MET A 1 3.41 -23.70 18.06
N PRO A 2 4.55 -23.18 17.61
CA PRO A 2 4.56 -21.96 16.82
C PRO A 2 3.84 -22.28 15.50
N ARG A 3 2.77 -21.53 15.18
CA ARG A 3 2.01 -21.72 13.95
C ARG A 3 2.86 -21.19 12.80
N ASP A 4 3.47 -22.10 12.06
CA ASP A 4 4.24 -21.82 10.86
C ASP A 4 3.46 -20.88 9.92
N LEU A 5 4.13 -19.79 9.54
CA LEU A 5 3.66 -18.82 8.58
C LEU A 5 3.69 -19.46 7.19
N HIS A 6 2.62 -20.17 6.81
CA HIS A 6 2.51 -20.71 5.45
C HIS A 6 1.85 -19.71 4.49
N PRO A 7 2.41 -19.51 3.29
CA PRO A 7 1.85 -18.70 2.19
C PRO A 7 0.37 -18.94 1.85
N THR A 8 -0.24 -20.01 2.34
CA THR A 8 -1.56 -20.52 1.94
C THR A 8 -2.73 -19.98 2.75
N ASP A 9 -2.51 -19.37 3.91
CA ASP A 9 -3.59 -19.00 4.85
C ASP A 9 -3.74 -17.49 5.08
N GLY A 10 -3.12 -16.64 4.27
CA GLY A 10 -3.18 -15.18 4.42
C GLY A 10 -3.02 -14.41 3.12
N ALA A 11 -3.13 -13.08 3.20
CA ALA A 11 -3.01 -12.19 2.05
C ALA A 11 -1.69 -11.41 2.08
N ARG A 12 -1.10 -11.20 0.90
CA ARG A 12 0.07 -10.35 0.70
C ARG A 12 -0.35 -9.07 0.01
N TYR A 13 0.07 -7.94 0.57
CA TYR A 13 -0.22 -6.61 0.06
C TYR A 13 1.08 -6.02 -0.48
N LEU A 14 1.08 -5.71 -1.76
CA LEU A 14 2.16 -5.03 -2.45
C LEU A 14 1.70 -3.63 -2.84
N LEU A 15 2.49 -2.62 -2.54
CA LEU A 15 2.38 -1.29 -3.14
C LEU A 15 3.72 -0.99 -3.80
N GLU A 16 3.72 -0.79 -5.11
CA GLU A 16 4.90 -0.43 -5.89
C GLU A 16 4.68 0.93 -6.53
N ARG A 17 5.58 1.88 -6.25
CA ARG A 17 5.45 3.26 -6.72
C ARG A 17 5.67 3.31 -8.22
N ASP A 18 4.68 3.79 -8.96
CA ASP A 18 4.71 3.92 -10.43
C ASP A 18 5.04 5.36 -10.88
N GLY A 19 4.96 6.34 -9.97
CA GLY A 19 5.34 7.71 -10.23
C GLY A 19 5.03 8.68 -9.09
N GLU A 20 5.46 9.92 -9.25
CA GLU A 20 5.19 11.03 -8.33
C GLU A 20 4.56 12.17 -9.15
N PRO A 21 3.22 12.26 -9.18
CA PRO A 21 2.52 13.19 -10.06
C PRO A 21 2.61 14.66 -9.62
N ALA A 22 3.05 14.95 -8.39
CA ALA A 22 3.11 16.30 -7.84
C ALA A 22 4.57 16.79 -7.68
N ALA A 23 4.84 18.01 -8.12
CA ALA A 23 6.12 18.68 -7.86
C ALA A 23 6.35 18.82 -6.35
N GLY A 24 7.56 18.51 -5.89
CA GLY A 24 7.92 18.57 -4.47
C GLY A 24 7.57 17.32 -3.65
N GLY A 25 7.11 16.23 -4.27
CA GLY A 25 6.94 14.94 -3.60
C GLY A 25 5.76 14.89 -2.63
N ALA A 26 4.77 15.77 -2.77
CA ALA A 26 3.58 15.76 -1.90
C ALA A 26 2.61 14.61 -2.20
N ARG A 27 2.73 13.98 -3.39
CA ARG A 27 1.92 12.82 -3.79
C ARG A 27 2.74 11.78 -4.51
N ALA A 28 2.37 10.53 -4.32
CA ALA A 28 2.88 9.39 -5.07
C ALA A 28 1.76 8.50 -5.56
N ARG A 29 1.94 7.96 -6.76
CA ARG A 29 1.07 6.97 -7.36
C ARG A 29 1.73 5.60 -7.24
N TYR A 30 0.88 4.60 -7.02
CA TYR A 30 1.28 3.22 -6.80
C TYR A 30 0.39 2.28 -7.59
N ARG A 31 1.00 1.20 -8.05
CA ARG A 31 0.30 -0.04 -8.33
C ARG A 31 0.15 -0.83 -7.02
N ALA A 32 -1.08 -1.04 -6.59
CA ALA A 32 -1.40 -1.84 -5.42
C ALA A 32 -1.89 -3.24 -5.85
N VAL A 33 -1.40 -4.29 -5.19
CA VAL A 33 -1.77 -5.67 -5.48
C VAL A 33 -2.01 -6.45 -4.19
N ILE A 34 -3.09 -7.22 -4.16
CA ILE A 34 -3.43 -8.16 -3.10
C ILE A 34 -3.29 -9.57 -3.68
N TYR A 35 -2.35 -10.36 -3.17
CA TYR A 35 -2.22 -11.77 -3.50
C TYR A 35 -2.84 -12.59 -2.39
N THR A 36 -3.79 -13.46 -2.74
CA THR A 36 -4.30 -14.52 -1.86
C THR A 36 -3.80 -15.87 -2.37
N ARG A 37 -4.26 -16.96 -1.75
CA ARG A 37 -3.99 -18.31 -2.25
C ARG A 37 -4.56 -18.53 -3.65
N ASP A 38 -5.75 -17.99 -3.91
CA ASP A 38 -6.57 -18.37 -5.07
C ASP A 38 -6.76 -17.23 -6.08
N ALA A 39 -6.36 -16.00 -5.74
CA ALA A 39 -6.60 -14.83 -6.58
C ALA A 39 -5.55 -13.72 -6.42
N GLU A 40 -5.48 -12.89 -7.45
CA GLU A 40 -4.76 -11.61 -7.46
C GLU A 40 -5.77 -10.48 -7.72
N PHE A 41 -5.70 -9.42 -6.92
CA PHE A 41 -6.52 -8.22 -7.08
C PHE A 41 -5.61 -7.00 -7.19
N ALA A 42 -5.72 -6.24 -8.27
CA ALA A 42 -4.88 -5.08 -8.52
C ALA A 42 -5.71 -3.79 -8.63
N ALA A 43 -5.15 -2.68 -8.16
CA ALA A 43 -5.71 -1.35 -8.34
C ALA A 43 -4.61 -0.29 -8.44
N ALA A 44 -4.92 0.83 -9.08
CA ALA A 44 -4.12 2.04 -8.95
C ALA A 44 -4.44 2.73 -7.61
N ALA A 45 -3.43 3.30 -6.98
CA ALA A 45 -3.56 4.09 -5.77
C ALA A 45 -2.80 5.42 -5.91
N GLU A 46 -3.38 6.50 -5.39
CA GLU A 46 -2.69 7.77 -5.19
C GLU A 46 -2.70 8.09 -3.69
N LEU A 47 -1.53 8.41 -3.15
CA LEU A 47 -1.31 8.74 -1.75
C LEU A 47 -0.80 10.17 -1.66
N GLY A 48 -1.36 10.94 -0.72
CA GLY A 48 -0.88 12.28 -0.36
C GLY A 48 -0.18 12.26 1.00
N ASP A 49 0.82 13.11 1.17
CA ASP A 49 1.54 13.26 2.45
C ASP A 49 0.65 13.84 3.57
N ASP A 50 -0.49 14.43 3.21
CA ASP A 50 -1.61 14.79 4.10
C ASP A 50 -2.38 13.57 4.68
N GLY A 51 -1.99 12.34 4.32
CA GLY A 51 -2.65 11.11 4.73
C GLY A 51 -3.84 10.72 3.84
N SER A 52 -4.10 11.47 2.76
CA SER A 52 -5.14 11.13 1.79
C SER A 52 -4.76 9.87 1.00
N VAL A 53 -5.79 9.07 0.68
CA VAL A 53 -5.65 7.85 -0.12
C VAL A 53 -6.81 7.79 -1.09
N ALA A 54 -6.51 7.82 -2.38
CA ALA A 54 -7.43 7.52 -3.46
C ALA A 54 -7.07 6.15 -4.05
N LEU A 55 -7.89 5.13 -3.77
CA LEU A 55 -7.68 3.78 -4.26
C LEU A 55 -8.78 3.44 -5.28
N GLY A 56 -8.38 2.97 -6.46
CA GLY A 56 -9.31 2.47 -7.46
C GLY A 56 -10.01 1.16 -7.01
N PRO A 57 -11.05 0.73 -7.73
CA PRO A 57 -11.71 -0.54 -7.43
C PRO A 57 -10.74 -1.71 -7.61
N THR A 58 -10.55 -2.50 -6.55
CA THR A 58 -9.65 -3.67 -6.57
C THR A 58 -10.35 -4.94 -7.05
N GLY A 59 -11.68 -5.03 -6.93
CA GLY A 59 -12.43 -6.27 -7.11
C GLY A 59 -12.20 -7.31 -6.01
N ALA A 60 -11.45 -6.95 -4.96
CA ALA A 60 -11.21 -7.80 -3.81
C ALA A 60 -12.40 -7.78 -2.84
N PRO A 61 -12.59 -8.83 -2.02
CA PRO A 61 -13.46 -8.79 -0.85
C PRO A 61 -13.21 -7.56 0.03
N ASP A 62 -14.28 -6.98 0.58
CA ASP A 62 -14.24 -5.72 1.32
C ASP A 62 -13.21 -5.70 2.46
N GLU A 63 -13.04 -6.82 3.17
CA GLU A 63 -12.05 -6.91 4.25
C GLU A 63 -10.62 -6.76 3.73
N LEU A 64 -10.30 -7.40 2.60
CA LEU A 64 -8.98 -7.29 1.99
C LEU A 64 -8.76 -5.88 1.43
N HIS A 65 -9.78 -5.29 0.83
CA HIS A 65 -9.74 -3.91 0.37
C HIS A 65 -9.50 -2.93 1.54
N ALA A 66 -10.25 -3.06 2.64
CA ALA A 66 -10.10 -2.21 3.83
C ALA A 66 -8.70 -2.32 4.44
N ARG A 67 -8.12 -3.52 4.48
CA ARG A 67 -6.73 -3.74 4.95
C ARG A 67 -5.71 -3.06 4.03
N LEU A 68 -5.90 -3.11 2.72
CA LEU A 68 -5.05 -2.38 1.76
C LEU A 68 -5.15 -0.87 1.99
N VAL A 69 -6.35 -0.33 2.16
CA VAL A 69 -6.57 1.10 2.47
C VAL A 69 -5.86 1.49 3.76
N ALA A 70 -5.94 0.67 4.81
CA ALA A 70 -5.26 0.93 6.07
C ALA A 70 -3.73 0.98 5.90
N LEU A 71 -3.15 0.07 5.11
CA LEU A 71 -1.72 0.08 4.79
C LEU A 71 -1.33 1.33 3.99
N ALA A 72 -2.10 1.71 2.98
CA ALA A 72 -1.86 2.91 2.19
C ALA A 72 -1.89 4.17 3.06
N ARG A 73 -2.84 4.26 4.02
CA ARG A 73 -2.91 5.38 4.97
C ARG A 73 -1.69 5.47 5.88
N LEU A 74 -1.11 4.35 6.29
CA LEU A 74 0.13 4.36 7.09
C LEU A 74 1.31 4.90 6.29
N ILE A 75 1.44 4.50 5.02
CA ILE A 75 2.48 5.01 4.11
C ILE A 75 2.30 6.51 3.90
N ALA A 76 1.07 6.95 3.60
CA ALA A 76 0.71 8.34 3.40
C ALA A 76 1.07 9.23 4.60
N ARG A 77 0.79 8.78 5.82
CA ARG A 77 1.09 9.52 7.05
C ARG A 77 2.58 9.59 7.36
N ASP A 78 3.34 8.54 7.07
CA ASP A 78 4.79 8.54 7.33
C ASP A 78 5.55 9.41 6.32
N ALA A 79 4.99 9.60 5.12
CA ALA A 79 5.59 10.41 4.06
C ALA A 79 5.79 11.88 4.47
N ALA A 80 4.83 12.50 5.15
CA ALA A 80 4.98 13.88 5.64
C ALA A 80 6.18 14.01 6.59
N ARG A 81 6.28 13.09 7.56
CA ARG A 81 7.39 13.07 8.51
C ARG A 81 8.73 12.89 7.79
N LEU A 82 8.83 11.92 6.88
CA LEU A 82 10.07 11.67 6.13
C LEU A 82 10.48 12.88 5.27
N ARG A 83 9.53 13.56 4.64
CA ARG A 83 9.80 14.79 3.88
C ARG A 83 10.36 15.89 4.78
N ASP A 84 9.73 16.11 5.94
CA ASP A 84 10.13 17.12 6.90
C ASP A 84 11.53 16.79 7.50
N ASP A 85 11.87 15.50 7.60
CA ASP A 85 13.20 14.99 7.97
C ASP A 85 14.24 15.08 6.82
N GLY A 86 13.87 15.60 5.64
CA GLY A 86 14.75 15.70 4.46
C GLY A 86 15.03 14.37 3.76
N MET A 87 14.25 13.34 4.07
CA MET A 87 14.35 12.01 3.48
C MET A 87 13.37 11.85 2.30
N PRO A 88 13.64 10.92 1.35
CA PRO A 88 12.65 10.57 0.33
C PRO A 88 11.35 10.09 0.98
N PRO A 89 10.20 10.75 0.75
CA PRO A 89 8.98 10.50 1.51
C PRO A 89 8.27 9.22 1.12
N TRP A 90 8.48 8.76 -0.11
CA TRP A 90 7.74 7.64 -0.68
C TRP A 90 8.63 6.41 -0.83
N PRO A 91 8.28 5.28 -0.19
CA PRO A 91 8.98 4.03 -0.42
C PRO A 91 8.75 3.54 -1.86
N GLN A 92 9.82 3.09 -2.53
CA GLN A 92 9.70 2.54 -3.87
C GLN A 92 8.80 1.29 -3.89
N ARG A 93 8.89 0.45 -2.87
CA ARG A 93 8.14 -0.80 -2.78
C ARG A 93 7.85 -1.17 -1.34
N VAL A 94 6.60 -1.53 -1.06
CA VAL A 94 6.15 -2.02 0.24
C VAL A 94 5.50 -3.38 0.07
N LEU A 95 6.02 -4.39 0.76
CA LEU A 95 5.41 -5.71 0.86
C LEU A 95 5.04 -5.98 2.32
N ARG A 96 3.78 -6.38 2.54
CA ARG A 96 3.26 -6.75 3.86
C ARG A 96 2.46 -8.04 3.77
N TRP A 97 2.67 -8.90 4.76
CA TRP A 97 1.90 -10.13 4.92
C TRP A 97 0.96 -9.97 6.13
N ARG A 98 -0.32 -10.29 5.94
CA ARG A 98 -1.31 -10.42 7.01
C ARG A 98 -2.01 -11.78 6.95
N ARG A 99 -2.32 -12.30 8.14
CA ARG A 99 -3.21 -13.46 8.32
C ARG A 99 -4.65 -12.99 8.45
#